data_AF-A0A2H3B2M4-F1
#
_entry.id   AF-A0A2H3B2M4-F1
#
_cell.length_a   1.000
_cell.length_b   1.000
_cell.length_c   1.000
_cell.angle_alpha   90.00
_cell.angle_beta   90.00
_cell.angle_gamma   90.00
#
_symmetry.space_group_name_H-M   'P 1'
#
loop_
_entity.id
_entity.type
_entity.pdbx_description
1 polymer ?
#
loop_
_entity_poly.entity_id
_entity_poly.type
_entity_poly.pdbx_seq_one_letter_code
_entity_poly.pdbx_strand_id
1 'polypeptide(L)'
;MVSSVINNIDEAATRYRKLHDDLMVLAGAIEGGKPGWDRQLRELSAMDVWPLEETLPGETKGRQAMSWIWHVHRHETDAKETAEALRIEWCKTRARAHRWHEEVILLEEEMKRVKVFFAWEGRTWLAHTHCIDLWVNVPTWLATGIVPVSKRGRPQKPKVSNVVGM
;
A
#
# COMPACT_ATOMS: atom_id res chain seq x y z
N MET A 1 -19.67 11.21 14.19
CA MET A 1 -18.35 10.89 14.78
C MET A 1 -17.27 11.85 14.28
N VAL A 2 -17.11 12.02 12.96
CA VAL A 2 -16.15 12.96 12.34
C VAL A 2 -16.32 14.42 12.83
N SER A 3 -17.55 14.93 12.92
CA SER A 3 -17.81 16.30 13.41
C SER A 3 -17.38 16.53 14.86
N SER A 4 -17.44 15.49 15.71
CA SER A 4 -16.99 15.59 17.11
C SER A 4 -15.48 15.68 17.20
N VAL A 5 -14.75 15.02 16.29
CA VAL A 5 -13.29 15.05 16.23
C VAL A 5 -12.82 16.42 15.75
N ILE A 6 -13.44 16.95 14.68
CA ILE A 6 -13.13 18.28 14.15
C ILE A 6 -13.35 19.36 15.22
N ASN A 7 -14.48 19.34 15.93
CA ASN A 7 -14.75 20.29 16.99
C ASN A 7 -13.71 20.24 18.13
N ASN A 8 -13.24 19.04 18.50
CA ASN A 8 -12.20 18.89 19.54
C ASN A 8 -10.86 19.44 19.05
N ILE A 9 -10.51 19.24 17.78
CA ILE A 9 -9.30 19.81 17.16
C ILE A 9 -9.37 21.34 17.19
N ASP A 10 -10.51 21.94 16.81
CA ASP A 10 -10.71 23.38 16.83
C ASP A 10 -10.66 23.94 18.26
N GLU A 11 -11.26 23.24 19.22
CA GLU A 11 -11.19 23.62 20.64
C GLU A 11 -9.75 23.57 21.17
N ALA A 12 -9.00 22.51 20.84
CA ALA A 12 -7.61 22.39 21.23
C ALA A 12 -6.74 23.49 20.57
N ALA A 13 -6.97 23.79 19.29
CA ALA A 13 -6.25 24.83 18.57
C ALA A 13 -6.54 26.23 19.15
N THR A 14 -7.79 26.54 19.47
CA THR A 14 -8.16 27.82 20.10
C THR A 14 -7.59 27.95 21.50
N ARG A 15 -7.59 26.87 22.29
CA ARG A 15 -6.97 26.84 23.61
C ARG A 15 -5.47 27.07 23.53
N TYR A 16 -4.79 26.43 22.58
CA TYR A 16 -3.35 26.63 22.37
C TYR A 16 -3.03 28.08 22.04
N ARG A 17 -3.74 28.69 21.08
CA ARG A 17 -3.51 30.09 20.68
C ARG A 17 -3.68 31.05 21.86
N LYS A 18 -4.74 30.90 22.66
CA LYS A 18 -4.95 31.72 23.86
C LYS A 18 -3.81 31.59 24.87
N LEU A 19 -3.40 30.36 25.18
CA LEU A 19 -2.31 30.12 26.11
C LEU A 19 -0.99 30.67 25.58
N HIS A 20 -0.75 30.59 24.26
CA HIS A 20 0.43 31.16 23.62
C HIS A 20 0.46 32.68 23.72
N ASP A 21 -0.69 33.34 23.49
CA ASP A 21 -0.85 34.79 23.66
C ASP A 21 -0.56 35.21 25.11
N ASP A 22 -1.14 34.52 26.09
CA ASP A 22 -0.92 34.78 27.52
C ASP A 22 0.57 34.59 27.90
N LEU A 23 1.21 33.54 27.37
CA LEU A 23 2.61 33.24 27.59
C LEU A 23 3.51 34.31 26.95
N MET A 24 3.16 34.83 25.77
CA MET A 24 3.84 35.95 25.13
C MET A 24 3.78 37.23 25.99
N VAL A 25 2.63 37.52 26.61
CA VAL A 25 2.48 38.66 27.53
C VAL A 25 3.36 38.48 28.76
N LEU A 26 3.34 37.30 29.39
CA LEU A 26 4.17 37.01 30.55
C LEU A 26 5.67 37.06 30.23
N ALA A 27 6.07 36.54 29.07
CA ALA A 27 7.46 36.57 28.62
C ALA A 27 7.97 37.99 28.36
N GLY A 28 7.10 38.91 27.91
CA GLY A 28 7.43 40.32 27.74
C GLY A 28 7.60 41.08 29.07
N ALA A 29 6.98 40.60 30.14
CA ALA A 29 7.08 41.20 31.48
C ALA A 29 8.32 40.78 32.27
N ILE A 30 9.05 39.76 31.81
CA ILE A 30 10.27 39.26 32.47
C ILE A 30 11.49 40.01 31.94
N GLU A 31 12.20 40.72 32.81
CA GLU A 31 13.50 41.33 32.49
C GLU A 31 14.54 40.23 32.27
N GLY A 32 14.88 39.96 31.00
CA GLY A 32 15.80 38.88 30.62
C GLY A 32 15.61 38.33 29.21
N GLY A 33 14.54 38.75 28.51
CA GLY A 33 14.23 38.27 27.17
C GLY A 33 13.57 36.88 27.16
N LYS A 34 13.12 36.42 25.99
CA LYS A 34 12.35 35.18 25.87
C LYS A 34 13.19 33.97 26.33
N PRO A 35 12.75 33.17 27.33
CA PRO A 35 13.51 32.03 27.89
C PRO A 35 13.71 30.80 26.96
N GLY A 36 13.79 30.98 25.64
CA GLY A 36 14.02 29.89 24.69
C GLY A 36 12.81 28.98 24.41
N TRP A 37 11.73 29.09 25.19
CA TRP A 37 10.47 28.38 24.99
C TRP A 37 9.84 28.62 23.61
N ASP A 38 10.06 29.82 23.03
CA ASP A 38 9.57 30.24 21.71
C ASP A 38 10.09 29.35 20.56
N ARG A 39 11.19 28.62 20.79
CA ARG A 39 11.68 27.62 19.84
C ARG A 39 10.70 26.44 19.79
N GLN A 40 10.35 25.90 20.96
CA GLN A 40 9.53 24.70 21.10
C GLN A 40 8.03 24.96 20.91
N LEU A 41 7.53 26.09 21.40
CA LEU A 41 6.12 26.48 21.34
C LEU A 41 5.97 27.64 20.36
N ARG A 42 5.83 27.30 19.08
CA ARG A 42 5.64 28.26 17.99
C ARG A 42 4.20 28.71 17.88
N GLU A 43 4.00 29.84 17.22
CA GLU A 43 2.67 30.30 16.83
C GLU A 43 1.97 29.25 15.95
N LEU A 44 0.72 28.91 16.30
CA LEU A 44 -0.06 27.88 15.61
C LEU A 44 -0.88 28.50 14.47
N SER A 45 -0.36 28.41 13.25
CA SER A 45 -1.11 28.79 12.05
C SER A 45 -2.23 27.81 11.75
N ALA A 46 -3.29 28.26 11.08
CA ALA A 46 -4.30 27.36 10.51
C ALA A 46 -3.66 26.35 9.53
N MET A 47 -2.56 26.74 8.88
CA MET A 47 -1.81 25.88 7.96
C MET A 47 -0.94 24.82 8.65
N ASP A 48 -0.86 24.80 9.98
CA ASP A 48 -0.13 23.77 10.72
C ASP A 48 -1.05 22.63 11.21
N VAL A 49 -2.35 22.91 11.28
CA VAL A 49 -3.40 21.98 11.72
C VAL A 49 -3.97 21.28 10.48
N TRP A 50 -3.20 20.33 9.94
CA TRP A 50 -3.67 19.49 8.85
C TRP A 50 -3.80 18.04 9.28
N PRO A 51 -4.82 17.33 8.75
CA PRO A 51 -4.84 15.89 8.80
C PRO A 51 -3.59 15.32 8.12
N LEU A 52 -2.93 14.37 8.76
CA LEU A 52 -1.74 13.70 8.21
C LEU A 52 -2.05 12.90 6.92
N GLU A 53 -3.33 12.73 6.58
CA GLU A 53 -3.80 11.71 5.64
C GLU A 53 -4.54 12.26 4.39
N GLU A 54 -4.73 13.57 4.26
CA GLU A 54 -5.33 14.14 3.05
C GLU A 54 -4.30 14.32 1.93
N THR A 55 -3.92 13.21 1.30
CA THR A 55 -3.30 13.24 -0.04
C THR A 55 -4.38 13.48 -1.10
N LEU A 56 -4.24 14.57 -1.86
CA LEU A 56 -4.96 14.71 -3.13
C LEU A 56 -4.56 13.56 -4.09
N PRO A 57 -5.48 13.07 -4.94
CA PRO A 57 -5.16 12.03 -5.90
C PRO A 57 -4.08 12.51 -6.88
N GLY A 58 -2.86 11.98 -6.73
CA GLY A 58 -1.70 12.31 -7.57
C GLY A 58 -0.46 12.77 -6.83
N GLU A 59 -0.56 13.09 -5.53
CA GLU A 59 0.61 13.46 -4.73
C GLU A 59 1.26 12.24 -4.07
N THR A 60 2.59 12.13 -4.18
CA THR A 60 3.35 11.09 -3.50
C THR A 60 3.57 11.47 -2.03
N LYS A 61 3.24 10.55 -1.12
CA LYS A 61 3.35 10.68 0.34
C LYS A 61 4.71 11.21 0.85
N GLY A 62 5.76 11.14 0.03
CA GLY A 62 7.11 11.59 0.39
C GLY A 62 7.37 13.09 0.27
N ARG A 63 6.46 13.88 -0.32
CA ARG A 63 6.69 15.32 -0.59
C ARG A 63 5.99 16.27 0.38
N GLN A 64 5.11 15.79 1.24
CA GLN A 64 4.40 16.64 2.18
C GLN A 64 5.32 17.01 3.35
N ALA A 65 5.59 18.29 3.52
CA ALA A 65 6.36 18.79 4.67
C ALA A 65 5.49 18.63 5.93
N MET A 66 5.97 17.85 6.91
CA MET A 66 5.27 17.67 8.19
C MET A 66 5.20 18.98 8.96
N SER A 67 4.04 19.30 9.56
CA SER A 67 3.88 20.52 10.37
C SER A 67 4.83 20.50 11.58
N TRP A 68 5.27 21.68 12.02
CA TRP A 68 6.28 21.84 13.08
C TRP A 68 5.88 21.15 14.40
N ILE A 69 4.58 20.94 14.62
CA ILE A 69 4.00 20.22 15.77
C ILE A 69 4.59 18.81 15.91
N TRP A 70 4.87 18.16 14.78
CA TRP A 70 5.40 16.80 14.73
C TRP A 70 6.93 16.74 14.68
N HIS A 71 7.62 17.88 14.68
CA HIS A 71 9.08 17.89 14.76
C HIS A 71 9.52 17.71 16.19
N VAL A 72 10.38 16.73 16.43
CA VAL A 72 11.04 16.56 17.73
C VAL A 72 12.02 17.72 17.90
N HIS A 73 11.70 18.63 18.82
CA HIS A 73 12.59 19.73 19.15
C HIS A 73 13.83 19.18 19.88
N ARG A 74 14.93 19.07 19.13
CA ARG A 74 16.23 18.62 19.67
C ARG A 74 16.77 19.71 20.59
N HIS A 75 16.85 19.42 21.89
CA HIS A 75 17.58 20.30 22.80
C HIS A 75 19.07 20.17 22.50
N GLU A 76 19.72 21.25 22.05
CA GLU A 76 21.15 21.23 21.67
C GLU A 76 22.07 20.84 22.83
N THR A 77 21.60 20.94 24.08
CA THR A 77 22.44 20.69 25.25
C THR A 77 22.40 19.26 25.80
N ASP A 78 21.51 18.37 25.31
CA ASP A 78 21.48 16.98 25.77
C ASP A 78 22.04 16.01 24.73
N ALA A 79 23.37 15.92 24.67
CA ALA A 79 24.08 15.01 23.77
C ALA A 79 23.60 13.55 23.85
N LYS A 80 23.08 13.09 25.01
CA LYS A 80 22.64 11.71 25.21
C LYS A 80 21.33 11.42 24.48
N GLU A 81 20.32 12.29 24.63
CA GLU A 81 19.05 12.18 23.90
C GLU A 81 19.29 12.20 22.38
N THR A 82 20.25 13.01 21.93
CA THR A 82 20.56 13.09 20.51
C THR A 82 21.20 11.83 19.94
N ALA A 83 22.07 11.17 20.72
CA ALA A 83 22.69 9.92 20.34
C ALA A 83 21.66 8.78 20.30
N GLU A 84 20.69 8.79 21.22
CA GLU A 84 19.59 7.83 21.24
C GLU A 84 18.65 8.00 20.04
N ALA A 85 18.24 9.24 19.73
CA ALA A 85 17.43 9.52 18.55
C ALA A 85 18.12 9.06 17.24
N LEU A 86 19.44 9.31 17.11
CA LEU A 86 20.22 8.84 15.96
C LEU A 86 20.29 7.31 15.87
N ARG A 87 20.42 6.61 17.00
CA ARG A 87 20.40 5.14 17.03
C ARG A 87 19.05 4.58 16.60
N ILE A 88 17.95 5.21 17.05
CA ILE A 88 16.59 4.82 16.65
C ILE A 88 16.42 5.00 15.14
N GLU A 89 16.80 6.16 14.59
CA GLU A 89 16.70 6.41 13.16
C GLU A 89 17.61 5.49 12.34
N TRP A 90 18.80 5.18 12.83
CA TRP A 90 19.67 4.17 12.21
C TRP A 90 19.02 2.77 12.21
N CYS A 91 18.43 2.34 13.32
CA CYS A 91 17.72 1.06 13.41
C CYS A 91 16.54 1.01 12.43
N LYS A 92 15.74 2.09 12.33
CA LYS A 92 14.61 2.19 11.40
C LYS A 92 15.07 2.13 9.94
N THR A 93 16.08 2.91 9.58
CA THR A 93 16.62 2.94 8.21
C THR A 93 17.25 1.61 7.82
N ARG A 94 18.00 0.98 8.73
CA ARG A 94 18.54 -0.37 8.54
C ARG A 94 17.44 -1.42 8.37
N ALA A 95 16.40 -1.40 9.20
CA ALA A 95 15.27 -2.32 9.07
C ALA A 95 14.53 -2.15 7.73
N ARG A 96 14.40 -0.92 7.23
CA ARG A 96 13.85 -0.64 5.90
C ARG A 96 14.74 -1.20 4.79
N ALA A 97 16.06 -1.03 4.90
CA ALA A 97 17.01 -1.58 3.93
C ALA A 97 16.96 -3.11 3.87
N HIS A 98 16.86 -3.79 5.03
CA HIS A 98 16.69 -5.25 5.06
C HIS A 98 15.39 -5.71 4.41
N ARG A 99 14.25 -5.07 4.74
CA ARG A 99 12.97 -5.39 4.09
C ARG A 99 13.00 -5.15 2.59
N TRP A 100 13.59 -4.05 2.13
CA TRP A 100 13.75 -3.78 0.71
C TRP A 100 14.58 -4.88 0.03
N HIS A 101 15.65 -5.34 0.67
CA HIS A 101 16.46 -6.43 0.13
C HIS A 101 15.68 -7.74 0.02
N GLU A 102 14.88 -8.09 1.03
CA GLU A 102 13.97 -9.24 0.99
C GLU A 102 12.95 -9.10 -0.15
N GLU A 103 12.34 -7.93 -0.32
CA GLU A 103 11.40 -7.65 -1.41
C GLU A 103 12.03 -7.82 -2.79
N VAL A 104 13.29 -7.39 -2.99
CA VAL A 104 14.01 -7.59 -4.24
C VAL A 104 14.21 -9.08 -4.53
N ILE A 105 14.63 -9.87 -3.53
CA ILE A 105 14.79 -11.33 -3.68
C ILE A 105 13.45 -11.99 -4.02
N LEU A 106 12.38 -11.62 -3.31
CA LEU A 106 11.04 -12.16 -3.56
C LEU A 106 10.54 -11.80 -4.97
N LEU A 107 10.78 -10.59 -5.43
CA LEU A 107 10.40 -10.14 -6.77
C LEU A 107 11.13 -10.94 -7.85
N GLU A 108 12.43 -11.18 -7.70
CA GLU A 108 13.20 -12.00 -8.63
C GLU A 108 12.66 -13.44 -8.71
N GLU A 109 12.32 -14.04 -7.58
CA GLU A 109 11.72 -15.39 -7.54
C GLU A 109 10.31 -15.41 -8.15
N GLU A 110 9.49 -14.40 -7.88
CA GLU A 110 8.17 -14.27 -8.51
C GLU A 110 8.30 -14.14 -10.04
N MET A 111 9.24 -13.33 -10.54
CA MET A 111 9.48 -13.22 -11.99
C MET A 111 9.87 -14.56 -12.63
N LYS A 112 10.62 -15.43 -11.91
CA LYS A 112 10.93 -16.79 -12.39
C LYS A 112 9.69 -17.67 -12.39
N ARG A 113 8.89 -17.65 -11.31
CA ARG A 113 7.66 -18.43 -11.17
C ARG A 113 6.62 -18.06 -12.23
N VAL A 114 6.44 -16.78 -12.52
CA VAL A 114 5.52 -16.28 -13.55
C VAL A 114 5.84 -16.88 -14.92
N LYS A 115 7.13 -16.95 -15.30
CA LYS A 115 7.54 -17.58 -16.57
C LYS A 115 7.20 -19.07 -16.61
N VAL A 116 7.50 -19.80 -15.52
CA VAL A 116 7.20 -21.23 -15.42
C VAL A 116 5.69 -21.47 -15.47
N PHE A 117 4.91 -20.64 -14.79
CA PHE A 117 3.45 -20.68 -14.81
C PHE A 117 2.91 -20.51 -16.23
N PHE A 118 3.33 -19.46 -16.96
CA PHE A 118 2.88 -19.26 -18.33
C PHE A 118 3.32 -20.38 -19.29
N ALA A 119 4.51 -20.96 -19.09
CA ALA A 119 4.95 -22.11 -19.88
C ALA A 119 4.13 -23.38 -19.59
N TRP A 120 3.71 -23.59 -18.35
CA TRP A 120 2.80 -24.68 -17.98
C TRP A 120 1.40 -24.42 -18.52
N GLU A 121 0.87 -23.21 -18.35
CA GLU A 121 -0.44 -22.81 -18.83
C GLU A 121 -0.53 -22.93 -20.36
N GLY A 122 0.48 -22.46 -21.09
CA GLY A 122 0.55 -22.62 -22.56
C GLY A 122 0.55 -24.08 -23.02
N ARG A 123 1.24 -24.98 -22.30
CA ARG A 123 1.18 -26.42 -22.58
C ARG A 123 -0.20 -27.01 -22.30
N THR A 124 -0.86 -26.57 -21.23
CA THR A 124 -2.23 -26.98 -20.92
C THR A 124 -3.20 -26.55 -22.02
N TRP A 125 -3.08 -25.31 -22.51
CA TRP A 125 -3.87 -24.83 -23.64
C TRP A 125 -3.63 -25.65 -24.92
N LEU A 126 -2.36 -25.95 -25.26
CA LEU A 126 -2.04 -26.80 -26.42
C LEU A 126 -2.57 -28.24 -26.28
N ALA A 127 -2.51 -28.81 -25.08
CA ALA A 127 -3.10 -30.12 -24.82
C ALA A 127 -4.63 -30.10 -25.02
N HIS A 128 -5.30 -29.02 -24.58
CA HIS A 128 -6.72 -28.83 -24.84
C HIS A 128 -7.02 -28.67 -26.34
N THR A 129 -6.22 -27.93 -27.11
CA THR A 129 -6.42 -27.82 -28.56
C THR A 129 -6.18 -29.14 -29.26
N HIS A 130 -5.18 -29.95 -28.86
CA HIS A 130 -5.01 -31.30 -29.41
C HIS A 130 -6.18 -32.23 -29.08
N CYS A 131 -6.80 -32.09 -27.90
CA CYS A 131 -8.06 -32.78 -27.61
C CYS A 131 -9.22 -32.28 -28.49
N ILE A 132 -9.25 -30.99 -28.86
CA ILE A 132 -10.21 -30.42 -29.81
C ILE A 132 -9.91 -30.86 -31.25
N ASP A 133 -8.65 -31.04 -31.63
CA ASP A 133 -8.24 -31.55 -32.94
C ASP A 133 -8.52 -33.06 -33.07
N LEU A 134 -8.43 -33.83 -31.98
CA LEU A 134 -9.00 -35.19 -31.91
C LEU A 134 -10.54 -35.19 -31.99
N TRP A 135 -11.19 -34.05 -31.79
CA TRP A 135 -12.60 -33.82 -32.09
C TRP A 135 -12.84 -33.34 -33.52
N VAL A 136 -11.86 -33.36 -34.43
CA VAL A 136 -12.05 -33.20 -35.91
C VAL A 136 -12.70 -34.45 -36.54
N ASN A 137 -13.59 -35.10 -35.80
CA ASN A 137 -14.83 -35.61 -36.36
C ASN A 137 -15.98 -34.67 -35.92
N VAL A 138 -15.82 -33.36 -36.08
CA VAL A 138 -16.97 -32.45 -36.09
C VAL A 138 -17.67 -32.72 -37.40
N PRO A 139 -18.87 -33.32 -37.40
CA PRO A 139 -19.54 -33.57 -38.66
C PRO A 139 -19.96 -32.22 -39.24
N THR A 140 -19.75 -32.06 -40.55
CA THR A 140 -19.83 -30.81 -41.33
C THR A 140 -21.13 -30.00 -41.18
N TRP A 141 -22.18 -30.56 -40.57
CA TRP A 141 -23.42 -29.84 -40.25
C TRP A 141 -23.28 -28.80 -39.13
N LEU A 142 -22.25 -28.89 -38.28
CA LEU A 142 -22.00 -27.89 -37.23
C LEU A 142 -21.46 -26.56 -37.82
N ALA A 143 -20.84 -26.59 -39.01
CA ALA A 143 -20.36 -25.40 -39.72
C ALA A 143 -21.49 -24.64 -40.46
N THR A 144 -22.65 -25.26 -40.66
CA THR A 144 -23.80 -24.67 -41.38
C THR A 144 -24.91 -24.20 -40.45
N GLY A 145 -24.77 -24.36 -39.13
CA GLY A 145 -25.73 -23.86 -38.14
C GLY A 145 -27.10 -24.56 -38.13
N ILE A 146 -27.26 -25.68 -38.85
CA ILE A 146 -28.53 -26.42 -38.91
C ILE A 146 -28.33 -27.81 -38.32
N VAL A 147 -28.96 -28.06 -37.17
CA VAL A 147 -29.02 -29.38 -36.54
C VAL A 147 -30.32 -30.08 -36.95
N PRO A 148 -30.28 -31.23 -37.65
CA PRO A 148 -31.47 -32.02 -37.92
C PRO A 148 -32.09 -32.55 -36.63
N VAL A 149 -33.39 -32.32 -36.43
CA VAL A 149 -34.13 -32.66 -35.20
C VAL A 149 -34.02 -34.15 -34.82
N SER A 150 -33.80 -35.03 -35.78
CA SER A 150 -33.80 -36.50 -35.59
C SER A 150 -32.59 -37.08 -34.84
N LYS A 151 -31.57 -36.28 -34.52
CA LYS A 151 -30.30 -36.77 -33.94
C LYS A 151 -29.98 -36.26 -32.52
N ARG A 152 -30.93 -35.64 -31.83
CA ARG A 152 -30.79 -35.27 -30.39
C ARG A 152 -30.89 -36.50 -29.47
N GLY A 153 -29.98 -37.47 -29.65
CA GLY A 153 -29.77 -38.57 -28.71
C GLY A 153 -28.53 -38.27 -27.84
N ARG A 154 -28.61 -38.52 -26.53
CA ARG A 154 -27.47 -38.34 -25.61
C ARG A 154 -26.23 -39.08 -26.13
N PRO A 155 -25.02 -38.51 -26.01
CA PRO A 155 -23.80 -39.18 -26.42
C PRO A 155 -23.61 -40.46 -25.58
N GLN A 156 -23.61 -41.62 -26.25
CA GLN A 156 -23.21 -42.88 -25.63
C GLN A 156 -21.69 -42.97 -25.62
N LYS A 157 -21.11 -43.28 -24.45
CA LYS A 157 -19.66 -43.48 -24.31
C LYS A 157 -19.20 -44.63 -25.21
N PRO A 158 -18.02 -44.53 -25.85
CA PRO A 158 -17.48 -45.63 -26.64
C PRO A 158 -17.21 -46.83 -25.73
N LYS A 159 -17.67 -48.01 -26.17
CA LYS A 159 -17.35 -49.28 -25.50
C LYS A 159 -15.88 -49.57 -25.71
N VAL A 160 -15.11 -49.62 -24.62
CA VAL A 160 -13.73 -50.10 -24.63
C VAL A 160 -13.79 -51.61 -24.88
N SER A 161 -13.45 -52.06 -26.09
CA SER A 161 -13.27 -53.49 -26.36
C SER A 161 -11.93 -53.91 -25.75
N ASN A 162 -11.98 -54.60 -24.61
CA ASN A 162 -10.83 -55.33 -24.10
C ASN A 162 -10.50 -56.45 -25.11
N VAL A 163 -9.48 -56.23 -25.94
CA VAL A 163 -8.82 -57.32 -26.64
C VAL A 163 -7.82 -57.92 -25.65
N VAL A 164 -8.27 -58.98 -24.96
CA VAL A 164 -7.41 -59.98 -24.36
C VAL A 164 -7.09 -60.99 -25.44
N GLY A 165 -5.80 -61.18 -25.73
CA GLY A 165 -5.25 -62.23 -26.59
C GLY A 165 -3.73 -62.09 -26.55
N MET A 166 -3.11 -62.84 -25.64
CA MET A 166 -2.44 -64.14 -25.87
C MET A 166 -0.98 -63.95 -26.25
#